data_AF-A0A4Q2TSY7-F1
#
_entry.id   AF-A0A4Q2TSY7-F1
#
_cell.length_a   1.000
_cell.length_b   1.000
_cell.length_c   1.000
_cell.angle_alpha   90.00
_cell.angle_beta   90.00
_cell.angle_gamma   90.00
#
_symmetry.space_group_name_H-M   'P 1'
#
loop_
_entity.id
_entity.type
_entity.pdbx_description
1 polymer ?
#
loop_
_entity_poly.entity_id
_entity_poly.type
_entity_poly.pdbx_seq_one_letter_code
_entity_poly.pdbx_strand_id
1 'polypeptide(L)' 'HPTRPDHWGGYRLVPDYMEFWQGRPSRLHDRIAFRRDEGNWTLQRLAP' A
#
# COMPACT_ATOMS: atom_id res chain seq x y z
N HIS A 1 20.72 21.81 22.63
CA HIS A 1 20.32 20.92 21.52
C HIS A 1 20.52 21.64 20.20
N PRO A 2 21.11 21.02 19.18
CA PRO A 2 21.26 21.67 17.87
C PRO A 2 19.88 21.93 17.25
N THR A 3 19.74 23.06 16.56
CA THR A 3 18.54 23.42 15.82
C THR A 3 18.44 22.54 14.57
N ARG A 4 17.25 22.02 14.30
CA ARG A 4 16.99 21.23 13.09
C ARG A 4 17.02 22.13 11.86
N PRO A 5 17.70 21.75 10.75
CA PRO A 5 17.73 22.56 9.53
C PRO A 5 16.34 22.76 8.92
N ASP A 6 16.11 23.93 8.30
CA ASP A 6 14.81 24.29 7.69
C ASP A 6 14.38 23.33 6.57
N HIS A 7 15.35 22.74 5.87
CA HIS A 7 15.11 21.77 4.80
C HIS A 7 14.86 20.34 5.32
N TRP A 8 15.01 20.10 6.62
CA TRP A 8 14.79 18.78 7.19
C TRP A 8 13.30 18.52 7.35
N GLY A 9 12.79 17.61 6.54
CA GLY A 9 11.39 17.21 6.55
C GLY A 9 11.24 15.78 6.03
N GLY A 10 10.03 15.44 5.65
CA GLY A 10 9.71 14.13 5.09
C GLY A 10 8.52 14.21 4.16
N TYR A 11 8.34 13.15 3.38
CA TYR A 11 7.22 13.01 2.46
C TYR A 11 6.19 12.04 3.05
N ARG A 12 4.91 12.30 2.78
CA ARG A 12 3.83 11.36 3.06
C ARG A 12 3.34 10.77 1.75
N LEU A 13 3.43 9.45 1.62
CA LEU A 13 2.76 8.73 0.54
C LEU A 13 1.30 8.50 0.93
N VAL A 14 0.38 8.99 0.09
CA VAL A 14 -1.05 8.73 0.23
C VAL A 14 -1.43 7.73 -0.87
N PRO A 15 -1.67 6.46 -0.54
CA PRO A 15 -1.96 5.45 -1.55
C PRO A 15 -3.41 5.57 -2.05
N ASP A 16 -3.58 5.39 -3.36
CA ASP A 16 -4.89 5.10 -3.98
C ASP A 16 -5.07 3.60 -4.24
N TYR A 17 -3.99 2.82 -4.10
CA TYR A 17 -3.95 1.39 -4.30
C TYR A 17 -2.92 0.74 -3.37
N MET A 18 -3.27 -0.41 -2.80
CA MET A 18 -2.36 -1.26 -2.03
C MET A 18 -2.64 -2.73 -2.39
N GLU A 19 -1.59 -3.52 -2.62
CA GLU A 19 -1.72 -4.96 -2.86
C GLU A 19 -0.90 -5.74 -1.85
N PHE A 20 -1.53 -6.73 -1.24
CA PHE A 20 -0.89 -7.72 -0.39
C PHE A 20 -0.77 -9.01 -1.20
N TRP A 21 0.47 -9.43 -1.41
CA TRP A 21 0.80 -10.65 -2.11
C TRP A 21 1.39 -11.67 -1.14
N GLN A 22 0.83 -12.87 -1.10
CA GLN A 22 1.31 -13.95 -0.26
C GLN A 22 1.61 -15.21 -1.09
N GLY A 23 2.85 -15.69 -0.95
CA GLY A 23 3.34 -16.91 -1.58
C GLY A 23 2.60 -18.17 -1.10
N ARG A 24 2.28 -19.09 -2.03
CA ARG A 24 1.77 -20.44 -1.73
C ARG A 24 2.58 -21.49 -2.49
N PRO A 25 2.79 -22.71 -1.95
CA PRO A 25 3.56 -23.76 -2.62
C PRO A 25 2.99 -24.19 -3.97
N SER A 26 1.66 -24.12 -4.15
CA SER A 26 0.95 -24.51 -5.36
C SER A 26 1.07 -23.50 -6.52
N ARG A 27 1.85 -22.41 -6.36
CA ARG A 27 1.92 -21.24 -7.27
C ARG A 27 0.60 -20.47 -7.42
N LEU A 28 -0.44 -20.86 -6.70
CA LEU A 28 -1.68 -20.10 -6.57
C LEU A 28 -1.55 -19.11 -5.43
N HIS A 29 -0.89 -17.98 -5.71
CA HIS A 29 -0.66 -16.89 -4.78
C HIS A 29 -1.97 -16.23 -4.33
N ASP A 30 -2.02 -15.86 -3.05
CA ASP A 30 -3.11 -15.04 -2.54
C ASP A 30 -2.77 -13.58 -2.84
N ARG A 31 -3.62 -12.92 -3.64
CA ARG A 31 -3.48 -11.51 -4.00
C ARG A 31 -4.71 -10.74 -3.55
N ILE A 32 -4.52 -9.84 -2.59
CA ILE A 32 -5.59 -9.00 -2.02
C ILE A 32 -5.26 -7.55 -2.36
N ALA A 33 -6.11 -6.92 -3.16
CA ALA A 33 -5.98 -5.53 -3.56
C ALA A 33 -7.00 -4.66 -2.83
N PHE A 34 -6.53 -3.53 -2.33
CA PHE A 34 -7.35 -2.43 -1.82
C PHE A 34 -7.25 -1.28 -2.81
N ARG A 35 -8.39 -0.81 -3.31
CA ARG A 35 -8.47 0.37 -4.16
C ARG A 35 -9.29 1.43 -3.46
N ARG A 36 -8.82 2.67 -3.50
CA ARG A 36 -9.57 3.81 -2.99
C ARG A 36 -10.46 4.36 -4.08
N ASP A 37 -11.76 4.47 -3.81
CA ASP A 37 -12.74 5.08 -4.70
C ASP A 37 -13.70 5.95 -3.89
N GLU A 38 -13.91 7.20 -4.34
CA GLU A 38 -14.73 8.21 -3.65
C GLU A 38 -14.46 8.33 -2.13
N GLY A 39 -13.21 8.11 -1.71
CA GLY A 39 -12.79 8.16 -0.32
C GLY A 39 -12.97 6.86 0.48
N ASN A 40 -13.65 5.86 -0.09
CA ASN A 40 -13.87 4.54 0.49
C ASN A 40 -12.83 3.53 -0.03
N TRP A 41 -12.60 2.46 0.74
CA TRP A 41 -11.74 1.36 0.33
C TRP A 41 -12.57 0.17 -0.14
N THR A 42 -12.30 -0.29 -1.35
CA THR A 42 -12.87 -1.52 -1.90
C THR A 42 -11.81 -2.62 -1.88
N LEU A 43 -12.20 -3.81 -1.43
CA LEU A 43 -11.36 -5.00 -1.43
C LEU A 43 -11.67 -5.87 -2.65
N GLN A 44 -10.62 -6.33 -3.33
CA GLN A 44 -10.71 -7.28 -4.42
C GLN A 44 -9.69 -8.41 -4.25
N ARG A 45 -10.10 -9.65 -4.55
CA ARG A 45 -9.19 -10.78 -4.70
C ARG A 45 -8.78 -10.93 -6.16
N LEU A 46 -7.48 -10.96 -6.43
CA LEU A 46 -6.96 -11.12 -7.78
C LEU A 46 -6.55 -12.56 -8.05
N ALA A 47 -6.61 -12.97 -9.31
CA ALA A 47 -6.04 -14.23 -9.73
C ALA A 47 -4.50 -14.18 -9.59
N PRO A 48 -3.86 -15.28 -9.14
CA PRO A 48 -2.41 -15.40 -9.12
C PRO A 48 -1.78 -15.37 -10.51
#